data_AF-C0BX85-F1
#
_entry.id   AF-C0BX85-F1
#
_cell.length_a   1.000
_cell.length_b   1.000
_cell.length_c   1.000
_cell.angle_alpha   90.00
_cell.angle_beta   90.00
_cell.angle_gamma   90.00
#
_symmetry.space_group_name_H-M   'P 1'
#
loop_
_entity.id
_entity.type
_entity.pdbx_description
1 polymer ?
#
loop_
_entity_poly.entity_id
_entity_poly.type
_entity_poly.pdbx_seq_one_letter_code
_entity_poly.pdbx_strand_id
1 'polypeptide(L)' 'MNNSDYVKVLGVTFDALEGLTVVAESNVKDLEDAGRYAAEHDDGAAIWICVPCRCDFYRIFQKIK' A
#
# COMPACT_ATOMS: atom_id res chain seq x y z
N MET A 1 11.56 19.39 7.39
CA MET A 1 11.24 18.57 6.21
C MET A 1 10.40 17.40 6.69
N ASN A 2 9.07 17.52 6.68
CA ASN A 2 8.14 16.43 7.02
C ASN A 2 7.56 15.85 5.73
N ASN A 3 8.40 15.27 4.88
CA ASN A 3 7.92 14.34 3.88
C ASN A 3 7.77 13.00 4.57
N SER A 4 6.56 12.69 5.04
CA SER A 4 6.20 11.33 5.43
C SER A 4 5.96 10.53 4.16
N ASP A 5 7.02 10.33 3.39
CA ASP A 5 7.03 9.40 2.27
C ASP A 5 6.95 7.98 2.85
N TYR A 6 6.14 7.14 2.25
CA TYR A 6 5.94 5.76 2.66
C TYR A 6 5.57 4.91 1.44
N VAL A 7 5.63 3.59 1.58
CA VAL A 7 5.10 2.65 0.59
C VAL A 7 3.87 1.99 1.17
N LYS A 8 2.75 2.10 0.44
CA LYS A 8 1.54 1.34 0.73
C LYS A 8 1.71 -0.07 0.17
N VAL A 9 1.56 -1.07 1.01
CA VAL A 9 1.59 -2.48 0.61
C VAL A 9 0.18 -3.04 0.71
N LEU A 10 -0.31 -3.62 -0.38
CA LEU A 10 -1.63 -4.24 -0.48
C LEU A 10 -1.46 -5.68 -0.97
N GLY A 11 -1.98 -6.63 -0.22
CA GLY A 11 -2.24 -7.99 -0.71
C GLY A 11 -3.67 -8.04 -1.21
N VAL A 12 -3.86 -8.39 -2.49
CA VAL A 12 -5.18 -8.51 -3.10
C VAL A 12 -5.41 -9.90 -3.64
N THR A 13 -6.61 -10.44 -3.44
CA THR A 13 -7.07 -11.67 -4.07
C THR A 13 -8.17 -11.35 -5.07
N PHE A 14 -8.31 -12.21 -6.08
CA PHE A 14 -9.40 -12.11 -7.04
C PHE A 14 -10.30 -13.34 -6.92
N ASP A 15 -11.58 -13.09 -6.72
CA ASP A 15 -12.64 -14.09 -6.80
C ASP A 15 -13.62 -13.71 -7.89
N ALA A 16 -14.16 -14.69 -8.62
CA ALA A 16 -15.03 -14.42 -9.76
C ALA A 16 -16.41 -13.86 -9.35
N LEU A 17 -16.86 -14.11 -8.12
CA LEU A 17 -18.12 -13.62 -7.58
C LEU A 17 -17.93 -12.29 -6.85
N GLU A 18 -16.87 -12.17 -6.06
CA GLU A 18 -16.61 -11.00 -5.19
C GLU A 18 -15.71 -9.94 -5.85
N GLY A 19 -15.06 -10.28 -6.96
CA GLY A 19 -14.10 -9.41 -7.64
C GLY A 19 -12.77 -9.28 -6.88
N LEU A 20 -12.14 -8.11 -6.98
CA LEU A 20 -10.85 -7.85 -6.32
C LEU A 20 -11.08 -7.48 -4.84
N THR A 21 -10.51 -8.25 -3.92
CA THR A 21 -10.63 -8.03 -2.48
C THR A 21 -9.25 -7.77 -1.87
N VAL A 22 -9.18 -6.82 -0.93
CA VAL A 22 -7.95 -6.56 -0.15
C VAL A 22 -7.93 -7.51 1.04
N VAL A 23 -6.89 -8.34 1.13
CA VAL A 23 -6.71 -9.34 2.19
C VAL A 23 -5.61 -8.97 3.19
N ALA A 24 -4.70 -8.08 2.78
CA ALA A 24 -3.65 -7.55 3.63
C ALA A 24 -3.34 -6.09 3.27
N GLU A 25 -3.00 -5.28 4.26
CA GLU A 25 -2.71 -3.87 4.09
C GLU A 25 -1.69 -3.39 5.12
N SER A 26 -0.65 -2.68 4.67
CA SER A 26 0.35 -2.07 5.55
C SER A 26 0.96 -0.81 4.93
N ASN A 27 1.54 0.05 5.78
CA ASN A 27 2.36 1.19 5.37
C ASN A 27 3.78 0.94 5.88
N VAL A 28 4.76 0.96 4.99
CA VAL A 28 6.17 0.77 5.34
C VAL A 28 7.02 1.95 4.83
N LYS A 29 8.26 2.04 5.29
CA LYS A 29 9.08 3.23 5.04
C LYS A 29 9.54 3.34 3.59
N ASP A 30 9.93 2.24 2.97
CA ASP A 30 10.53 2.22 1.64
C ASP A 30 10.20 0.93 0.88
N LEU A 31 10.71 0.82 -0.35
CA LEU A 31 10.43 -0.32 -1.23
C LEU A 31 11.13 -1.61 -0.78
N GLU A 32 12.24 -1.51 -0.04
CA GLU A 32 12.92 -2.69 0.49
C GLU A 32 12.08 -3.34 1.59
N ASP A 33 11.61 -2.54 2.54
CA ASP A 33 10.69 -2.99 3.58
C ASP A 33 9.38 -3.52 2.98
N ALA A 34 8.90 -2.93 1.87
CA ALA A 34 7.70 -3.38 1.18
C ALA A 34 7.87 -4.77 0.54
N GLY A 35 8.99 -4.99 -0.15
CA GLY A 35 9.32 -6.29 -0.73
C GLY A 35 9.48 -7.38 0.34
N ARG A 36 10.09 -7.02 1.48
CA ARG A 36 10.22 -7.93 2.63
C ARG A 36 8.88 -8.29 3.23
N TYR A 37 8.02 -7.31 3.48
CA TYR A 37 6.67 -7.53 3.99
C TYR A 37 5.87 -8.46 3.07
N ALA A 38 5.89 -8.19 1.76
CA ALA A 38 5.20 -9.02 0.77
C ALA A 38 5.73 -10.46 0.78
N ALA A 39 7.05 -10.66 0.81
CA ALA A 39 7.65 -12.00 0.83
C ALA A 39 7.38 -12.79 2.13
N GLU A 40 7.33 -12.12 3.28
CA GLU A 40 7.02 -12.75 4.57
C GLU A 40 5.57 -13.22 4.68
N HIS A 41 4.65 -12.55 3.96
CA HIS A 41 3.21 -12.83 4.00
C HIS A 41 2.71 -13.55 2.76
N ASP A 42 3.58 -13.87 1.80
CA ASP A 42 3.20 -14.50 0.55
C ASP A 42 2.73 -15.94 0.78
N ASP A 43 1.43 -16.16 0.60
CA ASP A 43 0.78 -17.46 0.65
C ASP A 43 0.60 -18.08 -0.75
N GLY A 44 1.06 -17.39 -1.81
CA GLY A 44 0.93 -17.79 -3.20
C GLY A 44 -0.46 -17.59 -3.80
N ALA A 45 -1.44 -17.10 -3.03
CA ALA A 45 -2.80 -16.82 -3.48
C ALA A 45 -3.05 -15.32 -3.68
N ALA A 46 -2.37 -14.47 -2.91
CA ALA A 46 -2.47 -13.02 -3.04
C ALA A 46 -1.52 -12.45 -4.11
N ILE A 47 -1.99 -11.42 -4.81
CA ILE A 47 -1.16 -10.52 -5.63
C ILE A 47 -0.73 -9.36 -4.74
N TRP A 48 0.58 -9.10 -4.68
CA TRP A 48 1.13 -8.02 -3.85
C TRP A 48 1.40 -6.77 -4.67
N ILE A 49 0.82 -5.64 -4.25
CA ILE A 49 0.94 -4.32 -4.88
C ILE A 49 1.63 -3.38 -3.91
N CYS A 50 2.80 -2.86 -4.31
CA CYS A 50 3.59 -1.90 -3.52
C CYS A 50 3.55 -0.52 -4.20
N VAL A 51 2.91 0.46 -3.56
CA VAL A 51 2.67 1.79 -4.13
C VAL A 51 3.45 2.85 -3.35
N PRO A 52 4.47 3.51 -3.93
CA PRO A 52 5.13 4.63 -3.29
C PRO A 52 4.15 5.80 -3.15
N CYS A 53 4.04 6.32 -1.94
CA CYS A 53 3.10 7.34 -1.54
C CYS A 53 3.85 8.52 -0.91
N ARG A 54 3.33 9.73 -1.12
CA ARG A 54 3.80 10.95 -0.47
C ARG A 54 2.66 11.56 0.33
N CYS A 55 2.86 11.76 1.63
CA CYS A 55 1.92 12.52 2.45
C CYS A 55 2.11 14.02 2.20
N ASP A 56 1.47 14.55 1.16
CA ASP A 56 1.39 15.99 0.93
C ASP A 56 0.34 16.60 1.88
N PHE A 57 0.72 16.87 3.15
CA PHE A 57 -0.15 17.58 4.10
C PHE A 57 -0.70 18.91 3.53
N TYR A 58 0.02 19.54 2.60
CA TYR A 58 -0.39 20.79 1.96
C TYR A 58 -1.58 20.66 0.99
N ARG A 59 -1.84 19.48 0.41
CA ARG A 59 -2.95 19.31 -0.55
C ARG A 59 -4.33 19.20 0.11
N ILE A 60 -4.39 18.76 1.36
CA ILE A 60 -5.65 18.61 2.10
C ILE A 60 -6.22 20.00 2.47
N PHE A 61 -5.37 20.95 2.84
CA PHE A 61 -5.81 22.29 3.24
C PHE A 61 -6.06 23.26 2.05
N GLN A 62 -5.55 22.97 0.85
CA GLN A 62 -5.85 23.80 -0.33
C GLN A 62 -7.22 23.55 -0.96
N LYS A 63 -7.91 22.45 -0.62
CA LYS A 63 -9.29 22.18 -1.07
C LYS A 63 -10.37 22.83 -0.19
N ILE A 64 -10.00 23.53 0.89
CA ILE A 64 -10.93 24.21 1.82
C ILE A 64 -10.82 25.75 1.69
N LYS A 65 -10.71 26.27 0.46
CA LYS A 65 -10.86 27.69 0.16
C LYS A 65 -11.82 27.88 -1.01
#